data_AF-A7H3X1-F1
#
_entry.id   AF-A7H3X1-F1
#
_cell.length_a   1.000
_cell.length_b   1.000
_cell.length_c   1.000
_cell.angle_alpha   90.00
_cell.angle_beta   90.00
_cell.angle_gamma   90.00
#
_symmetry.space_group_name_H-M   'P 1'
#
loop_
_entity.id
_entity.type
_entity.pdbx_description
1 polymer ?
#
loop_
_entity_poly.entity_id
_entity_poly.type
_entity_poly.pdbx_seq_one_letter_code
_entity_poly.pdbx_strand_id
1 'polypeptide(L)' 'MTAQEIKEFCKNIGITQKELAEKVGMSQEGLNSILSTGKISKTLEASINLLMENEKLKQELKNYENLKNSLKQALS' A
#
# COMPACT_ATOMS: atom_id res chain seq x y z
N MET A 1 -1.83 13.99 2.40
CA MET A 1 -2.50 12.91 1.64
C MET A 1 -3.93 13.31 1.31
N THR A 2 -4.44 12.91 0.15
CA THR A 2 -5.81 13.15 -0.35
C THR A 2 -6.55 11.82 -0.54
N ALA A 3 -7.88 11.89 -0.59
CA ALA A 3 -8.70 10.70 -0.88
C ALA A 3 -8.42 10.12 -2.28
N GLN A 4 -7.96 10.96 -3.22
CA GLN A 4 -7.60 10.53 -4.57
C GLN A 4 -6.30 9.72 -4.57
N GLU A 5 -5.26 10.18 -3.85
CA GLU A 5 -4.00 9.45 -3.69
C GLU A 5 -4.22 8.06 -3.08
N ILE A 6 -5.13 7.94 -2.11
CA ILE A 6 -5.49 6.65 -1.49
C ILE A 6 -6.14 5.70 -2.51
N LYS A 7 -7.06 6.21 -3.34
CA LYS A 7 -7.73 5.41 -4.37
C LYS A 7 -6.74 4.92 -5.44
N GLU A 8 -5.81 5.78 -5.83
CA GLU A 8 -4.75 5.45 -6.77
C GLU A 8 -3.80 4.40 -6.20
N PHE A 9 -3.41 4.52 -4.93
CA PHE A 9 -2.63 3.50 -4.24
C PHE A 9 -3.32 2.13 -4.27
N CYS A 10 -4.59 2.06 -3.85
CA CYS A 10 -5.36 0.80 -3.88
C CYS A 10 -5.36 0.16 -5.28
N LYS A 11 -5.57 0.99 -6.31
CA LYS A 11 -5.54 0.53 -7.71
C LYS A 11 -4.16 0.00 -8.12
N ASN A 12 -3.09 0.69 -7.73
CA ASN A 12 -1.72 0.35 -8.12
C ASN A 12 -1.25 -0.98 -7.53
N ILE A 13 -1.63 -1.28 -6.29
CA ILE A 13 -1.25 -2.54 -5.63
C ILE A 13 -2.33 -3.63 -5.73
N GLY A 14 -3.43 -3.35 -6.43
CA GLY A 14 -4.49 -4.32 -6.69
C GLY A 14 -5.32 -4.70 -5.48
N ILE A 15 -5.49 -3.79 -4.50
CA ILE A 15 -6.35 -4.00 -3.33
C ILE A 15 -7.63 -3.16 -3.41
N THR A 16 -8.64 -3.59 -2.68
CA THR A 16 -9.88 -2.86 -2.45
C THR A 16 -9.75 -1.86 -1.30
N GLN A 17 -10.66 -0.88 -1.24
CA GLN A 17 -10.75 0.03 -0.09
C GLN A 17 -11.09 -0.71 1.21
N LYS A 18 -11.83 -1.83 1.10
CA LYS A 18 -12.13 -2.70 2.24
C LYS A 18 -10.84 -3.31 2.82
N GLU A 19 -10.01 -3.90 1.96
CA GLU A 19 -8.73 -4.46 2.38
C GLU A 19 -7.77 -3.40 2.93
N LEU A 20 -7.79 -2.18 2.37
CA LEU A 20 -7.04 -1.07 2.94
C LEU A 20 -7.53 -0.76 4.37
N ALA A 21 -8.84 -0.65 4.57
CA ALA A 21 -9.43 -0.38 5.88
C ALA A 21 -9.01 -1.42 6.91
N GLU A 22 -9.08 -2.70 6.54
CA GLU A 22 -8.63 -3.82 7.39
C GLU A 22 -7.14 -3.71 7.73
N LYS A 23 -6.28 -3.41 6.74
CA LYS A 23 -4.84 -3.25 6.94
C LYS A 23 -4.47 -2.09 7.87
N VAL A 24 -5.26 -1.01 7.87
CA VAL A 24 -5.05 0.15 8.75
C VAL A 24 -5.88 0.10 10.04
N GLY A 25 -6.54 -1.05 10.31
CA GLY A 25 -7.22 -1.31 11.58
C GLY A 25 -8.56 -0.60 11.74
N MET A 26 -9.31 -0.38 10.67
CA MET A 26 -10.61 0.29 10.70
C MET A 26 -11.68 -0.43 9.86
N SER A 27 -12.94 -0.06 10.05
CA SER A 27 -14.03 -0.56 9.22
C SER A 27 -14.07 0.12 7.85
N GLN A 28 -14.65 -0.58 6.86
CA GLN A 28 -14.83 -0.04 5.51
C GLN A 28 -15.69 1.23 5.53
N GLU A 29 -16.74 1.26 6.34
CA GLU A 29 -17.64 2.41 6.49
C GLU A 29 -16.90 3.62 7.08
N GLY A 30 -16.03 3.38 8.06
CA GLY A 30 -15.20 4.41 8.68
C GLY A 30 -14.23 5.03 7.67
N LEU A 31 -13.54 4.19 6.89
CA LEU A 31 -12.66 4.68 5.83
C LEU A 31 -13.44 5.46 4.77
N ASN A 32 -14.59 4.96 4.32
CA ASN A 32 -15.41 5.63 3.32
C ASN A 32 -15.90 7.02 3.77
N SER A 33 -16.28 7.16 5.04
CA SER A 33 -16.66 8.45 5.63
C SER A 33 -15.50 9.45 5.64
N ILE A 34 -14.29 8.98 5.96
CA ILE A 34 -13.09 9.84 5.94
C ILE A 34 -12.74 10.25 4.51
N LEU A 35 -12.80 9.32 3.56
CA LEU A 35 -12.53 9.59 2.15
C LEU A 35 -13.54 10.53 1.51
N SER A 36 -14.82 10.46 1.90
CA SER A 36 -15.86 11.35 1.38
C SER A 36 -15.77 12.76 1.96
N THR A 37 -15.40 12.88 3.23
CA THR A 37 -15.25 14.18 3.91
C THR A 37 -13.89 14.84 3.65
N GLY A 38 -12.90 14.09 3.20
CA GLY A 38 -11.51 14.55 3.01
C GLY A 38 -10.77 14.82 4.32
N LYS A 39 -11.37 14.52 5.48
CA LYS A 39 -10.80 14.80 6.81
C LYS A 39 -9.89 13.67 7.27
N ILE A 40 -8.81 13.43 6.53
CA ILE A 40 -7.81 12.41 6.86
C ILE A 40 -6.99 12.90 8.04
N SER A 41 -7.00 12.15 9.14
CA SER A 41 -6.18 12.46 10.31
C SER A 41 -4.70 12.17 10.03
N LYS A 42 -3.80 12.88 10.72
CA LYS A 42 -2.35 12.62 10.62
C LYS A 42 -1.97 11.17 10.96
N THR A 43 -2.68 10.57 11.92
CA THR A 43 -2.46 9.17 12.31
C THR A 43 -2.84 8.21 11.19
N LEU A 44 -4.00 8.41 10.55
CA LEU A 44 -4.41 7.57 9.43
C LEU A 44 -3.47 7.76 8.23
N GLU A 45 -3.10 9.00 7.92
CA GLU A 45 -2.11 9.30 6.89
C GLU A 45 -0.79 8.57 7.14
N ALA A 46 -0.28 8.59 8.38
CA ALA A 46 0.94 7.87 8.75
C ALA A 46 0.79 6.35 8.57
N SER A 47 -0.33 5.76 9.00
CA SER A 47 -0.59 4.33 8.83
C SER A 47 -0.65 3.92 7.36
N ILE A 48 -1.30 4.72 6.51
CA ILE A 48 -1.37 4.46 5.07
C ILE A 48 0.03 4.63 4.45
N ASN A 49 0.77 5.68 4.79
CA ASN A 49 2.14 5.89 4.30
C ASN A 49 3.07 4.72 4.65
N LEU A 50 2.99 4.20 5.88
CA LEU A 50 3.75 3.03 6.29
C LEU A 50 3.40 1.79 5.47
N LEU A 51 2.11 1.59 5.18
CA LEU A 51 1.67 0.49 4.32
C LEU A 51 2.20 0.67 2.88
N MET A 52 2.14 1.87 2.33
CA MET A 52 2.67 2.18 0.99
C MET A 52 4.17 1.88 0.88
N GLU A 53 4.95 2.35 1.86
CA GLU A 53 6.39 2.09 1.90
C GLU A 53 6.68 0.59 2.08
N ASN A 54 5.91 -0.12 2.91
CA ASN A 54 6.07 -1.56 3.08
C ASN A 54 5.86 -2.34 1.76
N GLU A 55 4.83 -2.00 0.99
CA GLU A 55 4.58 -2.64 -0.30
C GLU A 55 5.66 -2.32 -1.33
N LYS A 56 6.16 -1.08 -1.34
CA LYS A 56 7.31 -0.69 -2.17
C LYS A 56 8.56 -1.50 -1.82
N LEU A 57 8.90 -1.60 -0.53
CA LEU A 57 10.05 -2.37 -0.06
C LEU A 57 9.93 -3.86 -0.41
N LYS A 58 8.73 -4.45 -0.34
CA LYS A 58 8.50 -5.84 -0.80
C LYS A 58 8.79 -6.01 -2.29
N GLN A 59 8.40 -5.06 -3.13
CA GLN A 59 8.69 -5.11 -4.57
C GLN A 59 10.19 -4.98 -4.85
N GLU A 60 10.87 -4.06 -4.18
CA GLU A 60 12.32 -3.90 -4.30
C GLU A 60 13.06 -5.19 -3.88
N LEU A 61 12.67 -5.79 -2.76
CA LEU A 61 13.23 -7.06 -2.29
C LEU A 61 12.99 -8.19 -3.31
N LYS A 62 11.78 -8.28 -3.87
CA LYS A 62 11.46 -9.26 -4.91
C LYS A 62 12.34 -9.08 -6.15
N ASN A 63 12.56 -7.83 -6.59
CA ASN A 63 13.44 -7.53 -7.72
C ASN A 63 14.89 -7.94 -7.44
N TYR A 64 15.39 -7.69 -6.23
CA TYR A 64 16.73 -8.08 -5.81
C TYR A 64 16.91 -9.61 -5.81
N GLU A 65 15.96 -10.35 -5.23
CA GLU A 65 16.03 -11.81 -5.22
C GLU A 65 15.90 -12.40 -6.63
N ASN A 66 15.07 -11.80 -7.50
CA ASN A 66 14.99 -12.19 -8.91
C ASN A 66 16.33 -12.00 -9.61
N LEU A 67 16.97 -10.83 -9.48
CA LEU A 67 18.28 -10.55 -10.07
C LEU A 67 19.34 -11.55 -9.59
N LYS A 68 19.42 -11.75 -8.26
CA LYS A 68 20.34 -12.71 -7.63
C LYS A 68 20.14 -14.13 -8.17
N ASN A 69 18.89 -14.57 -8.36
CA ASN A 69 18.58 -15.89 -8.90
C ASN A 69 18.94 -16.01 -10.39
N SER A 70 18.65 -14.99 -11.20
CA SER A 70 19.07 -14.95 -12.61
C SER A 70 20.59 -14.98 -12.76
N LEU A 71 21.33 -14.25 -11.91
CA LEU A 71 22.79 -14.30 -11.90
C LEU A 71 23.32 -15.68 -11.51
N LYS A 72 22.74 -16.33 -10.50
CA LYS A 72 23.10 -17.72 -10.15
C LYS A 72 22.87 -18.67 -11.31
N GLN A 73 21.74 -18.57 -11.99
CA GLN A 73 21.41 -19.41 -13.15
C GLN A 73 22.36 -19.18 -14.33
N ALA A 74 22.82 -17.95 -14.56
CA ALA A 74 23.75 -17.64 -15.64
C ALA A 74 25.20 -18.10 -15.37
N LEU A 75 25.56 -18.28 -14.10
CA LEU A 75 26.90 -18.70 -13.66
C LEU A 75 27.01 -20.21 -13.34
N SER A 76 25.90 -20.95 -13.40
CA SER A 76 25.83 -22.41 -13.19
C SER A 76 25.79 -23.14 -14.52
#